data_AF-A0A836WWQ6-F1
#
_entry.id   AF-A0A836WWQ6-F1
#
_cell.length_a   1.000
_cell.length_b   1.000
_cell.length_c   1.000
_cell.angle_alpha   90.00
_cell.angle_beta   90.00
_cell.angle_gamma   90.00
#
_symmetry.space_group_name_H-M   'P 1'
#
loop_
_entity.id
_entity.type
_entity.pdbx_description
1 polymer ?
#
loop_
_entity_poly.entity_id
_entity_poly.type
_entity_poly.pdbx_seq_one_letter_code
_entity_poly.pdbx_strand_id
1 'polypeptide(L)'
;LEKEGIKIIQIDEPAFREGLPLKKRKQEEYLKWAVKAFRLTNNTVQETTQIHTHMCYSEFNEIIEWIYAMDADVISIEASRSKGEIIEAFERFNYDHGIGVGVYDIHSPRVPPIEEMLEIAERTVQVIDKNLIWINPDCGLKTRGWEETIPALRNMVEVAKILREKYGEKYDW
;
A
#
# COMPACT_ATOMS: atom_id res chain seq x y z
N LEU A 1 -7.87 18.63 -9.23
CA LEU A 1 -6.51 18.07 -9.03
C LEU A 1 -5.87 17.79 -10.38
N GLU A 2 -6.40 16.85 -11.17
CA GLU A 2 -5.85 16.51 -12.49
C GLU A 2 -5.74 17.72 -13.44
N LYS A 3 -6.80 18.53 -13.57
CA LYS A 3 -6.78 19.75 -14.42
C LYS A 3 -5.72 20.78 -14.01
N GLU A 4 -5.26 20.73 -12.76
CA GLU A 4 -4.19 21.57 -12.23
C GLU A 4 -2.80 20.91 -12.39
N GLY A 5 -2.71 19.81 -13.14
CA GLY A 5 -1.45 19.10 -13.45
C GLY A 5 -1.03 18.04 -12.44
N ILE A 6 -1.84 17.71 -11.43
CA ILE A 6 -1.54 16.65 -10.46
C ILE A 6 -1.77 15.28 -11.10
N LYS A 7 -0.70 14.50 -11.26
CA LYS A 7 -0.70 13.20 -11.95
C LYS A 7 -0.87 11.99 -11.02
N ILE A 8 -0.71 12.18 -9.71
CA ILE A 8 -0.90 11.12 -8.71
C ILE A 8 -1.90 11.66 -7.68
N ILE A 9 -3.02 10.97 -7.53
CA ILE A 9 -4.11 11.37 -6.62
C ILE A 9 -4.36 10.21 -5.67
N GLN A 10 -4.23 10.47 -4.37
CA GLN A 10 -4.52 9.48 -3.34
C GLN A 10 -5.93 9.71 -2.76
N ILE A 11 -6.72 8.65 -2.65
CA ILE A 11 -8.07 8.62 -2.10
C ILE A 11 -8.09 7.54 -1.02
N ASP A 12 -8.14 7.95 0.25
CA ASP A 12 -8.01 7.02 1.38
C ASP A 12 -9.38 6.52 1.84
N GLU A 13 -9.47 5.21 2.09
CA GLU A 13 -10.69 4.53 2.58
C GLU A 13 -10.43 3.81 3.91
N PRO A 14 -10.05 4.54 4.99
CA PRO A 14 -9.70 3.94 6.28
C PRO A 14 -10.89 3.31 7.01
N ALA A 15 -12.12 3.56 6.54
CA ALA A 15 -13.36 3.03 7.10
C ALA A 15 -14.04 1.98 6.19
N PHE A 16 -13.38 1.53 5.11
CA PHE A 16 -13.94 0.55 4.18
C PHE A 16 -14.46 -0.71 4.87
N ARG A 17 -13.73 -1.19 5.89
CA ARG A 17 -14.12 -2.36 6.70
C ARG A 17 -15.03 -2.00 7.87
N GLU A 18 -14.93 -0.81 8.44
CA GLU A 18 -15.71 -0.41 9.62
C GLU A 18 -17.23 -0.44 9.38
N GLY A 19 -17.66 -0.13 8.15
CA GLY A 19 -19.07 -0.21 7.74
C GLY A 19 -19.58 -1.63 7.43
N LEU A 20 -18.71 -2.65 7.46
CA LEU A 20 -19.04 -4.00 7.04
C LEU A 20 -20.12 -4.63 7.96
N PRO A 21 -21.28 -5.05 7.43
CA PRO A 21 -22.32 -5.65 8.26
C PRO A 21 -21.83 -6.91 9.01
N LEU A 22 -22.20 -7.01 10.29
CA LEU A 22 -21.87 -8.17 11.13
C LEU A 22 -22.43 -9.50 10.58
N LYS A 23 -23.57 -9.45 9.88
CA LYS A 23 -24.18 -10.63 9.27
C LYS A 23 -23.55 -10.88 7.90
N LYS A 24 -22.78 -11.96 7.74
CA LYS A 24 -22.13 -12.36 6.47
C LYS A 24 -23.03 -12.23 5.23
N ARG A 25 -24.29 -12.67 5.34
CA ARG A 25 -25.29 -12.57 4.24
C ARG A 25 -25.62 -11.13 3.76
N LYS A 26 -25.18 -10.10 4.47
CA LYS A 26 -25.37 -8.69 4.11
C LYS A 26 -24.07 -8.01 3.64
N GLN A 27 -22.93 -8.69 3.76
CA GLN A 27 -21.62 -8.11 3.47
C GLN A 27 -21.43 -7.85 1.98
N GLU A 28 -21.86 -8.78 1.12
CA GLU A 28 -21.72 -8.65 -0.33
C GLU A 28 -22.45 -7.41 -0.88
N GLU A 29 -23.67 -7.15 -0.42
CA GLU A 29 -24.43 -5.96 -0.81
C GLU A 29 -23.70 -4.67 -0.42
N TYR A 30 -23.13 -4.64 0.80
CA TYR A 30 -22.34 -3.53 1.29
C TYR A 30 -21.10 -3.29 0.43
N LEU A 31 -20.28 -4.33 0.24
CA LEU A 31 -19.02 -4.24 -0.48
C LEU A 31 -19.24 -3.83 -1.95
N LYS A 32 -20.31 -4.30 -2.60
CA LYS A 32 -20.68 -3.88 -3.97
C LYS A 32 -20.91 -2.39 -4.08
N TRP A 33 -21.69 -1.79 -3.18
CA TRP A 33 -21.94 -0.34 -3.29
C TRP A 33 -20.73 0.46 -2.83
N ALA A 34 -19.96 0.00 -1.85
CA ALA A 34 -18.76 0.68 -1.36
C ALA A 34 -17.69 0.76 -2.47
N VAL A 35 -17.40 -0.36 -3.13
CA VAL A 35 -16.50 -0.41 -4.30
C VAL A 35 -17.00 0.50 -5.42
N LYS A 36 -18.30 0.46 -5.73
CA LYS A 36 -18.89 1.33 -6.76
C LYS A 36 -18.73 2.81 -6.39
N ALA A 37 -18.92 3.17 -5.13
CA ALA A 37 -18.75 4.54 -4.66
C ALA A 37 -17.31 5.01 -4.85
N PHE A 38 -16.32 4.19 -4.49
CA PHE A 38 -14.91 4.50 -4.74
C PHE A 38 -14.63 4.73 -6.23
N ARG A 39 -15.04 3.80 -7.11
CA ARG A 39 -14.79 3.94 -8.56
C ARG A 39 -15.44 5.19 -9.16
N LEU A 40 -16.61 5.60 -8.67
CA LEU A 40 -17.26 6.83 -9.12
C LEU A 40 -16.45 8.09 -8.82
N THR A 41 -15.53 8.07 -7.85
CA THR A 41 -14.69 9.23 -7.52
C THR A 41 -13.63 9.51 -8.58
N ASN A 42 -13.22 8.50 -9.36
CA ASN A 42 -12.05 8.57 -10.23
C ASN A 42 -12.26 8.00 -11.64
N ASN A 43 -13.43 7.47 -12.00
CA ASN A 43 -13.71 6.88 -13.32
C ASN A 43 -13.58 7.81 -14.55
N THR A 44 -13.24 9.09 -14.35
CA THR A 44 -13.07 10.08 -15.42
C THR A 44 -11.66 10.65 -15.51
N VAL A 45 -10.73 10.15 -14.68
CA VAL A 45 -9.31 10.53 -14.80
C VAL A 45 -8.71 9.94 -16.08
N GLN A 46 -7.65 10.58 -16.56
CA GLN A 46 -6.88 10.10 -17.70
C GLN A 46 -6.11 8.84 -17.33
N GLU A 47 -5.84 7.98 -18.32
CA GLU A 47 -5.00 6.77 -18.15
C GLU A 47 -3.59 7.08 -17.62
N THR A 48 -3.10 8.31 -17.81
CA THR A 48 -1.81 8.76 -17.29
C THR A 48 -1.87 9.29 -15.85
N THR A 49 -3.06 9.40 -15.26
CA THR A 49 -3.26 9.85 -13.88
C THR A 49 -3.38 8.63 -12.98
N GLN A 50 -2.44 8.49 -12.04
CA GLN A 50 -2.37 7.36 -11.15
C GLN A 50 -3.23 7.59 -9.89
N ILE A 51 -4.13 6.67 -9.61
CA ILE A 51 -4.97 6.62 -8.42
C ILE A 51 -4.32 5.73 -7.37
N HIS A 52 -4.03 6.33 -6.23
CA HIS A 52 -3.55 5.63 -5.04
C HIS A 52 -4.69 5.50 -4.04
N THR A 53 -4.70 4.42 -3.26
CA THR A 53 -5.57 4.29 -2.08
C THR A 53 -4.78 3.73 -0.91
N HIS A 54 -5.00 4.27 0.27
CA HIS A 54 -4.47 3.71 1.52
C HIS A 54 -5.60 3.10 2.35
N MET A 55 -5.31 1.96 2.99
CA MET A 55 -6.22 1.28 3.91
C MET A 55 -5.49 0.81 5.17
N CYS A 56 -6.02 1.16 6.33
CA CYS A 56 -5.42 0.89 7.63
C CYS A 56 -5.84 -0.47 8.22
N TYR A 57 -5.64 -1.58 7.49
CA TYR A 57 -6.07 -2.91 7.95
C TYR A 57 -5.00 -3.99 7.80
N SER A 58 -4.85 -4.83 8.83
CA SER A 58 -3.94 -5.98 8.84
C SER A 58 -4.56 -7.28 8.28
N GLU A 59 -5.88 -7.41 8.25
CA GLU A 59 -6.57 -8.63 7.79
C GLU A 59 -7.05 -8.53 6.34
N PHE A 60 -6.09 -8.37 5.43
CA PHE A 60 -6.31 -8.21 4.00
C PHE A 60 -6.95 -9.43 3.33
N ASN A 61 -6.69 -10.62 3.89
CA ASN A 61 -7.13 -11.92 3.36
C ASN A 61 -8.65 -12.03 3.15
N GLU A 62 -9.46 -11.36 3.98
CA GLU A 62 -10.92 -11.48 3.90
C GLU A 62 -11.55 -10.60 2.80
N ILE A 63 -10.85 -9.55 2.36
CA ILE A 63 -11.41 -8.51 1.51
C ILE A 63 -10.56 -8.20 0.27
N ILE A 64 -9.47 -8.93 0.03
CA ILE A 64 -8.56 -8.76 -1.13
C ILE A 64 -9.31 -8.64 -2.46
N GLU A 65 -10.30 -9.49 -2.73
CA GLU A 65 -11.08 -9.45 -3.98
C GLU A 65 -11.87 -8.15 -4.13
N TRP A 66 -12.34 -7.57 -3.02
CA TRP A 66 -13.09 -6.31 -3.03
C TRP A 66 -12.16 -5.11 -3.17
N ILE A 67 -10.96 -5.19 -2.59
CA ILE A 67 -9.92 -4.17 -2.78
C ILE A 67 -9.45 -4.18 -4.23
N TYR A 68 -9.23 -5.37 -4.80
CA TYR A 68 -8.94 -5.53 -6.23
C TYR A 68 -10.06 -4.92 -7.10
N ALA A 69 -11.32 -5.16 -6.74
CA ALA A 69 -12.47 -4.60 -7.46
C ALA A 69 -12.57 -3.07 -7.38
N MET A 70 -11.86 -2.40 -6.45
CA MET A 70 -11.76 -0.94 -6.42
C MET A 70 -10.97 -0.36 -7.57
N ASP A 71 -10.11 -1.16 -8.21
CA ASP A 71 -9.43 -0.79 -9.46
C ASP A 71 -8.52 0.44 -9.28
N ALA A 72 -7.83 0.51 -8.14
CA ALA A 72 -6.81 1.53 -7.88
C ALA A 72 -5.47 1.10 -8.47
N ASP A 73 -4.72 2.03 -9.07
CA ASP A 73 -3.43 1.73 -9.67
C ASP A 73 -2.39 1.30 -8.64
N VAL A 74 -2.42 1.89 -7.44
CA VAL A 74 -1.53 1.56 -6.32
C VAL A 74 -2.29 1.51 -5.01
N ILE A 75 -2.13 0.44 -4.25
CA ILE A 75 -2.67 0.31 -2.89
C ILE A 75 -1.54 0.42 -1.87
N SER A 76 -1.70 1.17 -0.77
CA SER A 76 -0.71 1.21 0.32
C SER A 76 -1.23 0.46 1.55
N ILE A 77 -0.48 -0.55 2.00
CA ILE A 77 -0.87 -1.45 3.09
C ILE A 77 0.08 -1.36 4.29
N GLU A 78 -0.46 -1.62 5.49
CA GLU A 78 0.32 -1.70 6.73
C GLU A 78 0.95 -3.10 6.86
N ALA A 79 2.28 -3.19 6.81
CA ALA A 79 3.00 -4.47 6.81
C ALA A 79 4.03 -4.60 7.94
N SER A 80 4.47 -3.49 8.55
CA SER A 80 5.58 -3.52 9.51
C SER A 80 5.25 -4.30 10.79
N ARG A 81 3.97 -4.28 11.20
CA ARG A 81 3.48 -4.95 12.42
C ARG A 81 3.03 -6.38 12.19
N SER A 82 2.55 -6.71 11.00
CA SER A 82 1.97 -8.03 10.70
C SER A 82 3.03 -9.08 10.40
N LYS A 83 4.33 -8.75 10.47
CA LYS A 83 5.46 -9.64 10.11
C LYS A 83 5.21 -10.38 8.79
N GLY A 84 4.57 -9.72 7.83
CA GLY A 84 4.29 -10.28 6.51
C GLY A 84 3.20 -11.34 6.44
N GLU A 85 2.31 -11.49 7.43
CA GLU A 85 1.06 -12.28 7.24
C GLU A 85 0.24 -11.76 6.06
N ILE A 86 0.30 -10.46 5.81
CA ILE A 86 -0.34 -9.83 4.64
C ILE A 86 0.30 -10.26 3.31
N ILE A 87 1.58 -10.66 3.33
CA ILE A 87 2.32 -11.10 2.14
C ILE A 87 1.80 -12.47 1.67
N GLU A 88 1.36 -13.33 2.59
CA GLU A 88 0.76 -14.64 2.27
C GLU A 88 -0.56 -14.50 1.46
N ALA A 89 -1.27 -13.37 1.60
CA ALA A 89 -2.47 -13.08 0.82
C ALA A 89 -2.16 -13.05 -0.69
N PHE A 90 -1.01 -12.46 -1.04
CA PHE A 90 -0.57 -12.27 -2.42
C PHE A 90 0.01 -13.56 -3.04
N GLU A 91 0.44 -14.52 -2.22
CA GLU A 91 0.81 -15.85 -2.75
C GLU A 91 -0.41 -16.61 -3.30
N ARG A 92 -1.60 -16.34 -2.75
CA ARG A 92 -2.85 -17.02 -3.12
C ARG A 92 -3.68 -16.22 -4.11
N PHE A 93 -3.46 -14.91 -4.19
CA PHE A 93 -4.17 -14.00 -5.07
C PHE A 93 -3.18 -13.31 -6.00
N ASN A 94 -3.27 -13.60 -7.30
CA ASN A 94 -2.42 -12.98 -8.31
C ASN A 94 -2.77 -11.50 -8.50
N TYR A 95 -2.13 -10.65 -7.72
CA TYR A 95 -2.34 -9.20 -7.72
C TYR A 95 -1.44 -8.54 -8.77
N ASP A 96 -2.03 -7.80 -9.71
CA ASP A 96 -1.35 -7.19 -10.86
C ASP A 96 -1.30 -5.65 -10.85
N HIS A 97 -1.79 -5.02 -9.78
CA HIS A 97 -1.66 -3.57 -9.55
C HIS A 97 -0.46 -3.24 -8.65
N GLY A 98 -0.12 -1.95 -8.55
CA GLY A 98 0.92 -1.48 -7.67
C GLY A 98 0.60 -1.70 -6.18
N ILE A 99 1.63 -1.97 -5.39
CA ILE A 99 1.51 -2.19 -3.95
C ILE A 99 2.59 -1.45 -3.18
N GLY A 100 2.14 -0.59 -2.27
CA GLY A 100 2.91 0.11 -1.26
C GLY A 100 3.05 -0.71 0.01
N VAL A 101 4.28 -1.14 0.27
CA VAL A 101 4.63 -1.93 1.45
C VAL A 101 5.02 -0.99 2.58
N GLY A 102 4.21 -0.97 3.64
CA GLY A 102 4.51 -0.29 4.89
C GLY A 102 5.68 -0.95 5.62
N VAL A 103 6.88 -0.34 5.54
CA VAL A 103 8.10 -0.87 6.20
C VAL A 103 8.47 -0.13 7.48
N TYR A 104 7.75 0.94 7.81
CA TYR A 104 8.00 1.77 8.99
C TYR A 104 6.73 1.88 9.84
N ASP A 105 6.77 1.29 11.05
CA ASP A 105 5.73 1.44 12.08
C ASP A 105 5.68 2.89 12.56
N ILE A 106 4.79 3.66 11.95
CA ILE A 106 4.60 5.06 12.29
C ILE A 106 3.93 5.26 13.65
N HIS A 107 3.54 4.23 14.39
CA HIS A 107 2.98 4.36 15.74
C HIS A 107 4.03 4.15 16.84
N SER A 108 5.28 3.87 16.45
CA SER A 108 6.43 3.78 17.34
C SER A 108 7.35 4.99 17.14
N PRO A 109 7.89 5.60 18.22
CA PRO A 109 8.91 6.65 18.09
C PRO A 109 10.29 6.08 17.71
N ARG A 110 10.44 4.75 17.69
CA ARG A 110 11.69 4.10 17.33
C ARG A 110 11.98 4.30 15.85
N VAL A 111 13.19 4.74 15.53
CA VAL A 111 13.74 4.72 14.17
C VAL A 111 14.08 3.27 13.82
N PRO A 112 13.42 2.64 12.83
CA PRO A 112 13.75 1.27 12.45
C PRO A 112 15.11 1.22 11.74
N PRO A 113 15.95 0.21 12.03
CA PRO A 113 17.18 0.00 11.28
C PRO A 113 16.89 -0.43 9.83
N ILE A 114 17.85 -0.24 8.94
CA ILE A 114 17.71 -0.55 7.51
C ILE A 114 17.41 -2.03 7.30
N GLU A 115 18.07 -2.90 8.08
CA GLU A 115 17.97 -4.35 7.97
C GLU A 115 16.55 -4.86 8.24
N GLU A 116 15.85 -4.25 9.20
CA GLU A 116 14.47 -4.63 9.55
C GLU A 116 13.49 -4.24 8.45
N MET A 117 13.63 -3.03 7.89
CA MET A 117 12.83 -2.58 6.76
C MET A 117 13.10 -3.43 5.50
N LEU A 118 14.36 -3.79 5.28
CA LEU A 118 14.78 -4.60 4.14
C LEU A 118 14.19 -6.02 4.20
N GLU A 119 14.13 -6.64 5.38
CA GLU A 119 13.51 -7.95 5.58
C GLU A 119 12.05 -7.97 5.10
N ILE A 120 11.27 -6.95 5.44
CA ILE A 120 9.87 -6.83 5.03
C ILE A 120 9.78 -6.63 3.51
N ALA A 121 10.60 -5.74 2.96
CA ALA A 121 10.56 -5.41 1.54
C ALA A 121 11.02 -6.59 0.66
N GLU A 122 12.07 -7.32 1.05
CA GLU A 122 12.57 -8.47 0.30
C GLU A 122 11.57 -9.61 0.24
N ARG A 123 10.81 -9.85 1.31
CA ARG A 123 9.72 -10.83 1.31
C ARG A 123 8.65 -10.48 0.29
N THR A 124 8.34 -9.19 0.14
CA THR A 124 7.34 -8.73 -0.84
C THR A 124 7.83 -8.96 -2.28
N VAL A 125 9.12 -8.71 -2.55
CA VAL A 125 9.74 -8.97 -3.87
C VAL A 125 9.68 -10.45 -4.28
N GLN A 126 9.57 -11.38 -3.33
CA GLN A 126 9.44 -12.81 -3.66
C GLN A 126 8.05 -13.21 -4.18
N VAL A 127 7.01 -12.41 -3.91
CA VAL A 127 5.62 -12.79 -4.18
C VAL A 127 4.89 -11.83 -5.12
N ILE A 128 5.36 -10.58 -5.25
CA ILE A 128 4.84 -9.58 -6.17
C ILE A 128 5.92 -9.21 -7.19
N ASP A 129 5.53 -8.92 -8.43
CA ASP A 129 6.44 -8.37 -9.43
C ASP A 129 7.12 -7.10 -8.87
N LYS A 130 8.45 -7.11 -8.86
CA LYS A 130 9.30 -6.00 -8.41
C LYS A 130 8.93 -4.64 -9.04
N ASN A 131 8.37 -4.63 -10.25
CA ASN A 131 7.96 -3.40 -10.95
C ASN A 131 6.67 -2.79 -10.39
N LEU A 132 5.92 -3.54 -9.59
CA LEU A 132 4.69 -3.10 -8.92
C LEU A 132 4.93 -2.62 -7.48
N ILE A 133 6.14 -2.79 -6.93
CA ILE A 133 6.41 -2.53 -5.51
C ILE A 133 6.79 -1.06 -5.26
N TRP A 134 6.09 -0.48 -4.29
CA TRP A 134 6.38 0.82 -3.68
C TRP A 134 6.84 0.61 -2.23
N ILE A 135 7.75 1.45 -1.76
CA ILE A 135 8.23 1.45 -0.37
C ILE A 135 7.72 2.72 0.31
N ASN A 136 6.95 2.55 1.39
CA ASN A 136 6.34 3.65 2.13
C ASN A 136 6.27 3.36 3.64
N PRO A 137 5.94 4.36 4.48
CA PRO A 137 5.58 4.14 5.86
C PRO A 137 4.23 3.43 5.97
N ASP A 138 3.92 2.83 7.13
CA ASP A 138 2.62 2.18 7.35
C ASP A 138 1.43 3.14 7.15
N CYS A 139 1.54 4.39 7.59
CA CYS A 139 0.48 5.39 7.48
C CYS A 139 1.07 6.82 7.51
N GLY A 140 0.21 7.83 7.68
CA GLY A 140 0.60 9.22 7.79
C GLY A 140 1.46 9.53 9.02
N LEU A 141 2.41 10.45 8.85
CA LEU A 141 3.42 10.80 9.86
C LEU A 141 2.95 11.90 10.85
N LYS A 142 1.66 12.24 10.85
CA LYS A 142 1.10 13.38 11.62
C LYS A 142 1.42 13.33 13.12
N THR A 143 1.53 12.13 13.68
CA THR A 143 1.76 11.94 15.12
C THR A 143 3.24 11.84 15.50
N ARG A 144 4.16 11.91 14.53
CA ARG A 144 5.60 11.73 14.71
C ARG A 144 6.37 13.05 14.81
N GLY A 145 7.51 13.00 15.49
CA GLY A 145 8.47 14.11 15.59
C GLY A 145 9.45 14.14 14.42
N TRP A 146 10.06 15.30 14.15
CA TRP A 146 11.05 15.44 13.08
C TRP A 146 12.34 14.63 13.34
N GLU A 147 12.76 14.56 14.60
CA GLU A 147 14.00 13.86 15.01
C GLU A 147 13.93 12.36 14.78
N GLU A 148 12.73 11.75 14.82
CA GLU A 148 12.49 10.34 14.48
C GLU A 148 12.13 10.15 13.00
N THR A 149 11.34 11.06 12.42
CA THR A 149 10.81 10.93 11.05
C THR A 149 11.93 11.02 10.00
N ILE A 150 12.80 12.02 10.10
CA ILE A 150 13.87 12.25 9.11
C ILE A 150 14.81 11.04 9.00
N PRO A 151 15.39 10.51 10.10
CA PRO A 151 16.26 9.34 9.99
C PRO A 151 15.49 8.09 9.54
N ALA A 152 14.24 7.87 9.97
CA ALA A 152 13.45 6.73 9.51
C ALA A 152 13.21 6.78 7.98
N LEU A 153 12.86 7.95 7.43
CA LEU A 153 12.69 8.12 5.98
C LEU A 153 14.01 8.01 5.23
N ARG A 154 15.14 8.44 5.79
CA ARG A 154 16.47 8.23 5.20
C ARG A 154 16.81 6.75 5.08
N ASN A 155 16.55 5.98 6.14
CA ASN A 155 16.75 4.53 6.13
C ASN A 155 15.85 3.87 5.07
N MET A 156 14.59 4.28 4.98
CA MET A 156 13.63 3.76 3.99
C MET A 156 14.06 4.05 2.54
N VAL A 157 14.60 5.25 2.28
CA VAL A 157 15.17 5.57 0.96
C VAL A 157 16.41 4.71 0.67
N GLU A 158 17.22 4.41 1.68
CA GLU A 158 18.39 3.52 1.52
C GLU A 158 17.97 2.09 1.18
N VAL A 159 16.94 1.55 1.85
CA VAL A 159 16.32 0.26 1.50
C VAL A 159 15.91 0.22 0.03
N ALA A 160 15.22 1.26 -0.45
CA ALA A 160 14.81 1.32 -1.85
C ALA A 160 16.00 1.33 -2.82
N LYS A 161 17.14 1.95 -2.47
CA LYS A 161 18.36 1.90 -3.28
C LYS A 161 18.96 0.50 -3.32
N ILE A 162 19.07 -0.17 -2.16
CA ILE A 162 19.59 -1.54 -2.05
C ILE A 162 18.75 -2.49 -2.92
N LEU A 163 17.41 -2.38 -2.86
CA LEU A 163 16.52 -3.20 -3.68
C LEU A 163 16.69 -2.92 -5.18
N ARG A 164 16.86 -1.65 -5.58
CA ARG A 164 17.13 -1.29 -6.98
C ARG A 164 18.47 -1.85 -7.47
N GLU A 165 19.50 -1.86 -6.63
CA GLU A 165 20.80 -2.45 -6.98
C GLU A 165 20.69 -3.98 -7.15
N LYS A 166 19.94 -4.63 -6.26
CA LYS A 166 19.81 -6.10 -6.23
C LYS A 166 18.86 -6.65 -7.30
N TYR A 167 17.72 -5.99 -7.51
CA TYR A 167 16.63 -6.51 -8.34
C TYR A 167 16.29 -5.61 -9.53
N GLY A 168 16.72 -4.34 -9.52
CA GLY A 168 16.46 -3.42 -10.62
C GLY A 168 17.08 -3.92 -11.91
N GLU A 169 16.45 -3.58 -13.03
CA GLU A 169 17.08 -3.81 -14.32
C GLU A 169 18.33 -2.93 -14.41
N LYS A 170 19.45 -3.54 -14.79
CA LYS A 170 20.64 -2.77 -15.18
C LYS A 170 20.32 -2.14 -16.53
N TYR A 171 19.81 -0.93 -16.50
CA TYR A 171 19.74 -0.12 -17.70
C TYR A 171 21.17 0.37 -18.01
N ASP A 172 21.78 -0.21 -19.03
CA ASP A 172 22.92 0.39 -19.71
C ASP A 172 22.39 1.63 -20.44
N TRP A 173 22.52 2.80 -19.82
CA TRP A 173 22.40 4.09 -20.51
C TRP A 173 23.78 4.72 -20.63
#